data_AF-A0A8T6WRI2-F1
#
_entry.id   AF-A0A8T6WRI2-F1
#
_cell.length_a   1.000
_cell.length_b   1.000
_cell.length_c   1.000
_cell.angle_alpha   90.00
_cell.angle_beta   90.00
_cell.angle_gamma   90.00
#
_symmetry.space_group_name_H-M   'P 1'
#
loop_
_entity.id
_entity.type
_entity.pdbx_description
1 polymer ?
#
loop_
_entity_poly.entity_id
_entity_poly.type
_entity_poly.pdbx_seq_one_letter_code
_entity_poly.pdbx_strand_id
1 'polypeptide(L)'
;MKETDRLLNSTLSDYRSEITKILSALANEKRMQILIALLTGTKAFSNLQDTTELGKTALSHHLNILVESGVINQVSRGNYELSDDGYNALTSMGDVYAASQWKREKEASKRVDLIRLAHSKRRENELTELEVKIVELEPMRVASFRAVSESPENDAFQKLYAWTQSKGLLDDLKKHPVYGFDNPSPSPGKKNYGYEFWIKIDDEYEDHEVEIKDVPG
;
A
#
# COMPACT_ATOMS: atom_id res chain seq x y z
N MET A 1 -14.78 31.42 20.71
CA MET A 1 -14.91 31.22 19.25
C MET A 1 -14.09 32.30 18.58
N LYS A 2 -13.15 31.95 17.69
CA LYS A 2 -12.28 32.93 17.03
C LYS A 2 -13.11 33.84 16.11
N GLU A 3 -12.64 35.04 15.82
CA GLU A 3 -13.34 35.99 14.94
C GLU A 3 -13.57 35.41 13.54
N THR A 4 -12.60 34.66 13.03
CA THR A 4 -12.72 33.87 11.80
C THR A 4 -13.82 32.81 11.87
N ASP A 5 -13.98 32.11 12.99
CA ASP A 5 -15.05 31.11 13.16
C ASP A 5 -16.44 31.77 13.13
N ARG A 6 -16.57 33.00 13.66
CA ARG A 6 -17.82 33.78 13.62
C ARG A 6 -18.19 34.17 12.19
N LEU A 7 -17.24 34.72 11.45
CA LEU A 7 -17.45 35.13 10.06
C LEU A 7 -17.80 33.93 9.17
N LEU A 8 -17.12 32.79 9.36
CA LEU A 8 -17.44 31.55 8.65
C LEU A 8 -18.87 31.10 8.97
N ASN A 9 -19.25 31.09 10.25
CA ASN A 9 -20.58 30.65 10.66
C ASN A 9 -21.69 31.55 10.12
N SER A 10 -21.52 32.88 10.12
CA SER A 10 -22.51 33.80 9.55
C SER A 10 -22.62 33.60 8.03
N THR A 11 -21.49 33.52 7.32
CA THR A 11 -21.47 33.29 5.86
C THR A 11 -22.17 31.99 5.48
N LEU A 12 -21.84 30.87 6.14
CA LEU A 12 -22.46 29.57 5.86
C LEU A 12 -23.96 29.57 6.16
N SER A 13 -24.40 30.33 7.16
CA SER A 13 -25.81 30.40 7.55
C SER A 13 -26.61 31.28 6.60
N ASP A 14 -26.07 32.44 6.26
CA ASP A 14 -26.73 33.47 5.45
C ASP A 14 -26.85 33.04 3.98
N TYR A 15 -25.85 32.29 3.46
CA TYR A 15 -25.80 31.84 2.05
C TYR A 15 -25.99 30.32 1.91
N ARG A 16 -26.63 29.67 2.89
CA ARG A 16 -26.78 28.21 2.94
C ARG A 16 -27.38 27.62 1.67
N SER A 17 -28.38 28.28 1.08
CA SER A 17 -29.12 27.78 -0.08
C SER A 17 -28.25 27.79 -1.34
N GLU A 18 -27.57 28.91 -1.56
CA GLU A 18 -26.65 29.16 -2.66
C GLU A 18 -25.47 28.20 -2.61
N ILE A 19 -24.88 28.04 -1.42
CA ILE A 19 -23.80 27.08 -1.17
C ILE A 19 -24.29 25.65 -1.46
N THR A 20 -25.49 25.27 -0.99
CA THR A 20 -26.04 23.93 -1.23
C THR A 20 -26.29 23.68 -2.72
N LYS A 21 -26.71 24.70 -3.47
CA LYS A 21 -26.90 24.63 -4.91
C LYS A 21 -25.60 24.30 -5.63
N ILE A 22 -24.52 25.01 -5.28
CA ILE A 22 -23.17 24.76 -5.83
C ILE A 22 -22.70 23.36 -5.45
N LEU A 23 -22.78 22.99 -4.17
CA LEU A 23 -22.36 21.66 -3.69
C LEU A 23 -23.12 20.53 -4.40
N SER A 24 -24.42 20.69 -4.61
CA SER A 24 -25.26 19.69 -5.31
C SER A 24 -24.89 19.58 -6.78
N ALA A 25 -24.52 20.70 -7.42
CA ALA A 25 -24.02 20.70 -8.79
C ALA A 25 -22.66 19.98 -8.90
N LEU A 26 -21.79 20.12 -7.90
CA LEU A 26 -20.48 19.45 -7.87
C LEU A 26 -20.56 17.96 -7.47
N ALA A 27 -21.53 17.57 -6.64
CA ALA A 27 -21.69 16.21 -6.11
C ALA A 27 -22.28 15.19 -7.11
N ASN A 28 -21.74 15.14 -8.33
CA ASN A 28 -22.12 14.16 -9.34
C ASN A 28 -20.94 13.83 -10.26
N GLU A 29 -20.70 12.55 -10.48
CA GLU A 29 -19.55 12.04 -11.23
C GLU A 29 -19.48 12.60 -12.67
N LYS A 30 -20.60 12.58 -13.41
CA LYS A 30 -20.64 13.08 -14.79
C LYS A 30 -20.45 14.58 -14.87
N ARG A 31 -20.98 15.35 -13.91
CA ARG A 31 -20.71 16.79 -13.80
C ARG A 31 -19.25 17.07 -13.47
N MET A 32 -18.63 16.30 -12.59
CA MET A 32 -17.19 16.42 -12.33
C MET A 32 -16.35 16.14 -13.59
N GLN A 33 -16.71 15.14 -14.40
CA GLN A 33 -16.05 14.88 -15.67
C GLN A 33 -16.15 16.09 -16.64
N ILE A 34 -17.34 16.71 -16.74
CA ILE A 34 -17.53 17.93 -17.53
C ILE A 34 -16.61 19.05 -17.03
N LEU A 35 -16.62 19.31 -15.72
CA LEU A 35 -15.83 20.37 -15.09
C LEU A 35 -14.33 20.18 -15.28
N ILE A 36 -13.83 18.95 -15.16
CA ILE A 36 -12.43 18.60 -15.43
C ILE A 36 -12.08 18.87 -16.89
N ALA A 37 -12.96 18.55 -17.85
CA ALA A 37 -12.72 18.84 -19.25
C ALA A 37 -12.61 20.35 -19.52
N LEU A 38 -13.43 21.16 -18.84
CA LEU A 38 -13.46 22.62 -18.96
C LEU A 38 -12.26 23.33 -18.32
N LEU A 39 -11.48 22.66 -17.44
CA LEU A 39 -10.22 23.21 -16.92
C LEU A 39 -9.20 23.48 -18.03
N THR A 40 -9.34 22.82 -19.18
CA THR A 40 -8.47 23.01 -20.35
C THR A 40 -9.02 24.04 -21.35
N GLY A 41 -9.97 24.87 -20.90
CA GLY A 41 -10.61 25.92 -21.69
C GLY A 41 -11.99 25.55 -22.22
N THR A 42 -12.57 26.44 -23.03
CA THR A 42 -13.92 26.32 -23.59
C THR A 42 -14.10 25.02 -24.38
N LYS A 43 -15.22 24.31 -24.17
CA LYS A 43 -15.58 23.08 -24.89
C LYS A 43 -16.94 23.21 -25.56
N ALA A 44 -17.04 22.64 -26.77
CA ALA A 44 -18.32 22.49 -27.44
C ALA A 44 -19.12 21.32 -26.86
N PHE A 45 -20.44 21.36 -27.05
CA PHE A 45 -21.36 20.32 -26.60
C PHE A 45 -20.96 18.93 -27.08
N SER A 46 -20.53 18.80 -28.35
CA SER A 46 -20.06 17.53 -28.91
C SER A 46 -18.84 16.99 -28.16
N ASN A 47 -17.86 17.84 -27.85
CA ASN A 47 -16.68 17.40 -27.10
C ASN A 47 -17.04 16.91 -25.69
N LEU A 48 -17.98 17.58 -25.03
CA LEU A 48 -18.46 17.17 -23.70
C LEU A 48 -19.30 15.88 -23.79
N GLN A 49 -20.04 15.70 -24.88
CA GLN A 49 -20.80 14.48 -25.16
C GLN A 49 -19.85 13.29 -25.34
N ASP A 50 -18.79 13.46 -26.12
CA ASP A 50 -17.77 12.43 -26.34
C ASP A 50 -17.02 12.10 -25.03
N THR A 51 -16.66 13.14 -24.25
CA THR A 51 -15.92 12.96 -22.99
C THR A 51 -16.74 12.24 -21.91
N THR A 52 -18.05 12.47 -21.88
CA THR A 52 -18.92 11.93 -20.82
C THR A 52 -19.66 10.65 -21.23
N GLU A 53 -19.67 10.33 -22.53
CA GLU A 53 -20.44 9.27 -23.16
C GLU A 53 -21.96 9.40 -22.93
N LEU A 54 -22.44 10.62 -22.66
CA LEU A 54 -23.85 10.87 -22.40
C LEU A 54 -24.63 11.11 -23.70
N GLY A 55 -25.91 10.72 -23.71
CA GLY A 55 -26.85 11.16 -24.74
C GLY A 55 -27.16 12.66 -24.63
N LYS A 56 -27.64 13.26 -25.73
CA LYS A 56 -27.93 14.71 -25.83
C LYS A 56 -28.81 15.23 -24.69
N THR A 57 -29.92 14.55 -24.39
CA THR A 57 -30.86 14.98 -23.34
C THR A 57 -30.23 14.96 -21.95
N ALA A 58 -29.48 13.91 -21.63
CA ALA A 58 -28.81 13.77 -20.34
C ALA A 58 -27.71 14.84 -20.17
N LEU A 59 -26.88 15.04 -21.18
CA LEU A 59 -25.84 16.07 -21.14
C LEU A 59 -26.43 17.47 -21.00
N SER A 60 -27.48 17.81 -21.77
CA SER A 60 -28.17 19.09 -21.64
C SER A 60 -28.71 19.32 -20.23
N HIS A 61 -29.26 18.29 -19.59
CA HIS A 61 -29.73 18.38 -18.21
C HIS A 61 -28.57 18.70 -17.24
N HIS A 62 -27.44 17.99 -17.35
CA HIS A 62 -26.27 18.25 -16.50
C HIS A 62 -25.68 19.65 -16.72
N LEU A 63 -25.56 20.09 -17.98
CA LEU A 63 -25.08 21.42 -18.33
C LEU A 63 -26.01 22.51 -17.81
N ASN A 64 -27.32 22.32 -17.90
CA ASN A 64 -28.29 23.30 -17.39
C ASN A 64 -28.17 23.46 -15.87
N ILE A 65 -28.00 22.37 -15.12
CA ILE A 65 -27.74 22.43 -13.67
C ILE A 65 -26.46 23.21 -13.38
N LEU A 66 -25.37 22.93 -14.12
CA LEU A 66 -24.09 23.60 -13.92
C LEU A 66 -24.17 25.10 -14.23
N VAL A 67 -24.85 25.48 -15.31
CA VAL A 67 -25.11 26.89 -15.67
C VAL A 67 -25.98 27.57 -14.61
N GLU A 68 -27.09 26.96 -14.21
CA GLU A 68 -27.99 27.53 -13.19
C GLU A 68 -27.28 27.68 -11.84
N SER A 69 -26.33 26.81 -11.52
CA SER A 69 -25.51 26.91 -10.30
C SER A 69 -24.40 27.97 -10.37
N GLY A 70 -24.14 28.55 -11.54
CA GLY A 70 -23.08 29.54 -11.75
C GLY A 70 -21.66 28.95 -11.83
N VAL A 71 -21.52 27.63 -11.81
CA VAL A 71 -20.21 26.94 -11.85
C VAL A 71 -19.60 26.97 -13.26
N ILE A 72 -20.44 27.07 -14.30
CA ILE A 72 -19.99 27.19 -15.70
C ILE A 72 -20.78 28.29 -16.40
N ASN A 73 -20.19 28.86 -17.45
CA ASN A 73 -20.81 29.83 -18.33
C ASN A 73 -21.08 29.22 -19.71
N GLN A 74 -22.17 29.65 -20.36
CA GLN A 74 -22.40 29.38 -21.78
C GLN A 74 -21.99 30.61 -22.61
N VAL A 75 -20.76 30.62 -23.09
CA VAL A 75 -20.20 31.76 -23.85
C VAL A 75 -20.86 31.96 -25.21
N SER A 76 -21.29 30.86 -25.84
CA SER A 76 -22.07 30.89 -27.06
C SER A 76 -22.89 29.63 -27.17
N ARG A 77 -23.85 29.59 -28.11
CA ARG A 77 -24.78 28.46 -28.26
C ARG A 77 -24.00 27.15 -28.42
N GLY A 78 -24.11 26.29 -27.40
CA GLY A 78 -23.46 24.99 -27.35
C GLY A 78 -21.98 25.01 -26.97
N ASN A 79 -21.41 26.13 -26.54
CA ASN A 79 -20.04 26.23 -26.03
C ASN A 79 -20.05 26.67 -24.57
N TYR A 80 -19.28 25.97 -23.75
CA TYR A 80 -19.27 26.11 -22.31
C TYR A 80 -17.86 26.32 -21.81
N GLU A 81 -17.72 27.09 -20.74
CA GLU A 81 -16.46 27.32 -20.05
C GLU A 81 -16.68 27.32 -18.53
N LEU A 82 -15.63 27.08 -17.77
CA LEU A 82 -15.68 27.19 -16.32
C LEU A 82 -15.79 28.67 -15.92
N SER A 83 -16.61 28.98 -14.91
CA SER A 83 -16.60 30.31 -14.30
C SER A 83 -15.44 30.44 -13.30
N ASP A 84 -15.11 31.67 -12.89
CA ASP A 84 -14.12 31.91 -11.84
C ASP A 84 -14.51 31.22 -10.53
N ASP A 85 -15.80 31.28 -10.16
CA ASP A 85 -16.34 30.60 -8.98
C ASP A 85 -16.21 29.07 -9.09
N GLY A 86 -16.48 28.52 -10.28
CA GLY A 86 -16.29 27.10 -10.54
C GLY A 86 -14.83 26.66 -10.42
N TYR A 87 -13.90 27.46 -10.95
CA TYR A 87 -12.46 27.22 -10.82
C TYR A 87 -11.99 27.26 -9.37
N ASN A 88 -12.42 28.27 -8.62
CA ASN A 88 -12.09 28.41 -7.20
C ASN A 88 -12.66 27.25 -6.37
N ALA A 89 -13.88 26.80 -6.67
CA ALA A 89 -14.50 25.67 -5.99
C ALA A 89 -13.72 24.36 -6.24
N LEU A 90 -13.35 24.07 -7.49
CA LEU A 90 -12.57 22.88 -7.84
C LEU A 90 -11.18 22.91 -7.21
N THR A 91 -10.51 24.05 -7.23
CA THR A 91 -9.19 24.22 -6.60
C THR A 91 -9.29 23.97 -5.09
N SER A 92 -10.27 24.56 -4.43
CA SER A 92 -10.50 24.36 -2.99
C SER A 92 -10.80 22.89 -2.65
N MET A 93 -11.58 22.20 -3.49
CA MET A 93 -11.85 20.76 -3.33
C MET A 93 -10.57 19.93 -3.50
N GLY A 94 -9.74 20.27 -4.49
CA GLY A 94 -8.44 19.63 -4.73
C GLY A 94 -7.51 19.78 -3.52
N ASP A 95 -7.40 21.00 -2.97
CA ASP A 95 -6.59 21.29 -1.79
C ASP A 95 -7.07 20.53 -0.55
N VAL A 96 -8.38 20.51 -0.31
CA VAL A 96 -8.98 19.73 0.79
C VAL A 96 -8.68 18.24 0.63
N TYR A 97 -8.80 17.70 -0.57
CA TYR A 97 -8.50 16.29 -0.84
C TYR A 97 -7.01 15.99 -0.63
N ALA A 98 -6.10 16.80 -1.18
CA ALA A 98 -4.65 16.64 -1.05
C ALA A 98 -4.21 16.71 0.42
N ALA A 99 -4.69 17.71 1.17
CA ALA A 99 -4.40 17.84 2.59
C ALA A 99 -4.93 16.65 3.41
N SER A 100 -6.12 16.13 3.06
CA SER A 100 -6.70 14.95 3.68
C SER A 100 -5.89 13.69 3.39
N GLN A 101 -5.41 13.52 2.14
CA GLN A 101 -4.55 12.39 1.78
C GLN A 101 -3.22 12.43 2.51
N TRP A 102 -2.53 13.57 2.55
CA TRP A 102 -1.30 13.71 3.32
C TRP A 102 -1.49 13.42 4.80
N LYS A 103 -2.63 13.80 5.37
CA LYS A 103 -2.96 13.45 6.76
C LYS A 103 -3.14 11.94 6.93
N ARG A 104 -3.88 11.28 6.04
CA ARG A 104 -4.09 9.82 6.05
C ARG A 104 -2.79 9.04 5.87
N GLU A 105 -1.96 9.43 4.92
CA GLU A 105 -0.65 8.82 4.67
C GLU A 105 0.30 9.01 5.84
N LYS A 106 0.32 10.20 6.45
CA LYS A 106 1.13 10.47 7.64
C LYS A 106 0.63 9.68 8.86
N GLU A 107 -0.68 9.53 9.03
CA GLU A 107 -1.27 8.69 10.07
C GLU A 107 -1.01 7.20 9.82
N ALA A 108 -1.10 6.73 8.57
CA ALA A 108 -0.78 5.37 8.19
C ALA A 108 0.71 5.06 8.39
N SER A 109 1.60 5.98 8.00
CA SER A 109 3.05 5.87 8.21
C SER A 109 3.38 5.80 9.70
N LYS A 110 2.80 6.69 10.52
CA LYS A 110 2.92 6.62 11.98
C LYS A 110 2.42 5.30 12.54
N ARG A 111 1.31 4.75 12.03
CA ARG A 111 0.78 3.45 12.46
C ARG A 111 1.75 2.33 12.10
N VAL A 112 2.33 2.33 10.90
CA VAL A 112 3.36 1.37 10.49
C VAL A 112 4.59 1.48 11.40
N ASP A 113 5.05 2.70 11.71
CA ASP A 113 6.18 2.92 12.61
C ASP A 113 5.87 2.49 14.05
N LEU A 114 4.65 2.70 14.54
CA LEU A 114 4.19 2.21 15.84
C LEU A 114 4.10 0.69 15.88
N ILE A 115 3.63 0.04 14.80
CA ILE A 115 3.59 -1.41 14.66
C ILE A 115 5.02 -1.96 14.66
N ARG A 116 5.94 -1.34 13.91
CA ARG A 116 7.37 -1.66 13.93
C ARG A 116 7.98 -1.47 15.32
N LEU A 117 7.66 -0.37 16.00
CA LEU A 117 8.13 -0.11 17.37
C LEU A 117 7.60 -1.16 18.34
N ALA A 118 6.32 -1.52 18.25
CA ALA A 118 5.70 -2.55 19.07
C ALA A 118 6.31 -3.93 18.79
N HIS A 119 6.57 -4.28 17.52
CA HIS A 119 7.30 -5.49 17.17
C HIS A 119 8.75 -5.44 17.65
N SER A 120 9.43 -4.29 17.57
CA SER A 120 10.81 -4.14 18.04
C SER A 120 10.91 -4.22 19.56
N LYS A 121 9.99 -3.58 20.31
CA LYS A 121 9.89 -3.69 21.77
C LYS A 121 9.49 -5.09 22.23
N ARG A 122 8.57 -5.74 21.51
CA ARG A 122 8.22 -7.14 21.75
C ARG A 122 9.42 -8.04 21.51
N ARG A 123 10.15 -7.82 20.41
CA ARG A 123 11.39 -8.56 20.09
C ARG A 123 12.49 -8.24 21.10
N GLU A 124 12.59 -7.01 21.60
CA GLU A 124 13.54 -6.60 22.64
C GLU A 124 13.18 -7.24 23.99
N ASN A 125 11.90 -7.31 24.35
CA ASN A 125 11.42 -8.07 25.51
C ASN A 125 11.64 -9.59 25.34
N GLU A 126 11.40 -10.15 24.16
CA GLU A 126 11.70 -11.54 23.82
C GLU A 126 13.21 -11.79 23.79
N LEU A 127 14.04 -10.83 23.34
CA LEU A 127 15.51 -10.87 23.34
C LEU A 127 16.09 -10.72 24.75
N THR A 128 15.44 -9.99 25.64
CA THR A 128 15.78 -9.98 27.08
C THR A 128 15.40 -11.28 27.77
N GLU A 129 14.50 -12.07 27.18
CA GLU A 129 14.15 -13.44 27.62
C GLU A 129 14.85 -14.55 26.80
N LEU A 130 15.59 -14.23 25.73
CA LEU A 130 16.32 -15.23 24.95
C LEU A 130 17.50 -15.73 25.78
N GLU A 131 17.38 -16.96 26.25
CA GLU A 131 18.47 -17.73 26.83
C GLU A 131 19.48 -18.07 25.72
N VAL A 132 20.33 -17.12 25.35
CA VAL A 132 21.42 -17.34 24.39
C VAL A 132 22.42 -18.30 25.02
N LYS A 133 22.53 -19.50 24.44
CA LYS A 133 23.52 -20.51 24.85
C LYS A 133 24.55 -20.66 23.75
N ILE A 134 25.82 -20.50 24.12
CA ILE A 134 26.92 -21.00 23.30
C ILE A 134 27.04 -22.48 23.63
N VAL A 135 26.78 -23.34 22.65
CA VAL A 135 26.84 -24.80 22.79
C VAL A 135 27.85 -25.35 21.81
N GLU A 136 28.62 -26.33 22.25
CA GLU A 136 29.43 -27.16 21.36
C GLU A 136 28.50 -28.20 20.73
N LEU A 137 28.60 -28.37 19.40
CA LEU A 137 27.74 -29.29 18.69
C LEU A 137 28.35 -30.69 18.78
N GLU A 138 27.52 -31.69 19.07
CA GLU A 138 27.96 -33.08 18.98
C GLU A 138 28.09 -33.48 17.49
N PRO A 139 28.94 -34.47 17.17
CA PRO A 139 28.96 -35.05 15.83
C PRO A 139 27.56 -35.49 15.40
N MET A 140 27.17 -35.15 14.17
CA MET A 140 25.82 -35.41 13.69
C MET A 140 25.76 -35.58 12.18
N ARG A 141 24.78 -36.37 11.73
CA ARG A 141 24.42 -36.51 10.33
C ARG A 141 23.28 -35.53 9.99
N VAL A 142 23.43 -34.77 8.91
CA VAL A 142 22.49 -33.71 8.52
C VAL A 142 22.09 -33.80 7.06
N ALA A 143 20.85 -33.42 6.75
CA ALA A 143 20.44 -33.06 5.40
C ALA A 143 20.66 -31.55 5.17
N SER A 144 21.24 -31.21 4.02
CA SER A 144 21.72 -29.87 3.67
C SER A 144 20.86 -29.23 2.57
N PHE A 145 20.40 -28.01 2.83
CA PHE A 145 19.56 -27.23 1.91
C PHE A 145 20.16 -25.85 1.71
N ARG A 146 20.80 -25.66 0.55
CA ARG A 146 21.48 -24.41 0.21
C ARG A 146 20.76 -23.64 -0.90
N ALA A 147 20.74 -22.32 -0.80
CA ALA A 147 20.31 -21.42 -1.86
C ALA A 147 21.27 -20.22 -1.99
N VAL A 148 21.33 -19.65 -3.20
CA VAL A 148 22.05 -18.41 -3.49
C VAL A 148 21.12 -17.53 -4.31
N SER A 149 20.69 -16.40 -3.76
CA SER A 149 19.74 -15.47 -4.38
C SER A 149 19.74 -14.12 -3.65
N GLU A 150 18.80 -13.22 -3.98
CA GLU A 150 18.55 -12.00 -3.20
C GLU A 150 17.82 -12.28 -1.88
N SER A 151 17.26 -13.48 -1.71
CA SER A 151 16.51 -13.92 -0.52
C SER A 151 16.82 -15.40 -0.18
N PRO A 152 18.10 -15.76 0.02
CA PRO A 152 18.54 -17.15 0.09
C PRO A 152 18.01 -17.89 1.33
N GLU A 153 17.72 -17.21 2.44
CA GLU A 153 17.11 -17.81 3.64
C GLU A 153 15.74 -18.38 3.30
N ASN A 154 14.90 -17.59 2.64
CA ASN A 154 13.57 -18.03 2.22
C ASN A 154 13.68 -19.19 1.24
N ASP A 155 14.56 -19.07 0.25
CA ASP A 155 14.69 -20.07 -0.81
C ASP A 155 15.24 -21.40 -0.27
N ALA A 156 16.21 -21.35 0.65
CA ALA A 156 16.73 -22.52 1.34
C ALA A 156 15.67 -23.14 2.27
N PHE A 157 14.90 -22.32 2.98
CA PHE A 157 13.82 -22.79 3.85
C PHE A 157 12.69 -23.45 3.06
N GLN A 158 12.31 -22.93 1.89
CA GLN A 158 11.29 -23.57 1.05
C GLN A 158 11.73 -24.96 0.59
N LYS A 159 13.02 -25.15 0.27
CA LYS A 159 13.57 -26.48 -0.08
C LYS A 159 13.50 -27.44 1.12
N LEU A 160 13.92 -26.99 2.29
CA LEU A 160 13.82 -27.76 3.54
C LEU A 160 12.37 -28.13 3.85
N TYR A 161 11.46 -27.15 3.83
CA TYR A 161 10.05 -27.33 4.16
C TYR A 161 9.38 -28.31 3.20
N ALA A 162 9.56 -28.14 1.89
CA ALA A 162 9.00 -29.04 0.89
C ALA A 162 9.47 -30.49 1.08
N TRP A 163 10.74 -30.69 1.44
CA TRP A 163 11.28 -32.03 1.65
C TRP A 163 10.83 -32.65 2.99
N THR A 164 10.70 -31.85 4.05
CA THR A 164 10.34 -32.31 5.41
C THR A 164 8.83 -32.50 5.62
N GLN A 165 7.97 -31.83 4.84
CA GLN A 165 6.52 -31.78 5.08
C GLN A 165 5.85 -33.17 5.13
N SER A 166 6.29 -34.12 4.30
CA SER A 166 5.76 -35.49 4.28
C SER A 166 6.47 -36.44 5.27
N LYS A 167 7.54 -35.98 5.92
CA LYS A 167 8.44 -36.80 6.75
C LYS A 167 8.29 -36.54 8.26
N GLY A 168 7.55 -35.50 8.66
CA GLY A 168 7.34 -35.14 10.07
C GLY A 168 8.60 -34.67 10.80
N LEU A 169 9.69 -34.39 10.08
CA LEU A 169 10.99 -34.03 10.69
C LEU A 169 10.96 -32.68 11.41
N LEU A 170 10.00 -31.81 11.10
CA LEU A 170 9.81 -30.53 11.79
C LEU A 170 8.92 -30.62 13.04
N ASP A 171 8.33 -31.79 13.32
CA ASP A 171 7.40 -31.96 14.44
C ASP A 171 8.12 -32.04 15.80
N ASP A 172 9.40 -32.46 15.81
CA ASP A 172 10.25 -32.53 17.01
C ASP A 172 11.66 -31.97 16.75
N LEU A 173 11.82 -30.66 16.97
CA LEU A 173 13.10 -29.96 16.82
C LEU A 173 14.13 -30.29 17.91
N LYS A 174 13.75 -31.01 18.99
CA LYS A 174 14.74 -31.53 19.94
C LYS A 174 15.41 -32.77 19.38
N LYS A 175 14.65 -33.61 18.67
CA LYS A 175 15.17 -34.79 17.96
C LYS A 175 15.89 -34.40 16.66
N HIS A 176 15.30 -33.49 15.89
CA HIS A 176 15.78 -33.04 14.58
C HIS A 176 16.06 -31.53 14.60
N PRO A 177 17.07 -31.06 15.34
CA PRO A 177 17.42 -29.65 15.37
C PRO A 177 17.74 -29.12 13.98
N VAL A 178 17.36 -27.87 13.74
CA VAL A 178 17.62 -27.13 12.51
C VAL A 178 18.62 -26.01 12.79
N TYR A 179 19.66 -25.94 11.97
CA TYR A 179 20.71 -24.93 12.03
C TYR A 179 20.71 -24.13 10.73
N GLY A 180 20.84 -22.81 10.83
CA GLY A 180 20.90 -21.92 9.67
C GLY A 180 22.10 -20.99 9.77
N PHE A 181 22.82 -20.82 8.65
CA PHE A 181 23.97 -19.94 8.58
C PHE A 181 24.24 -19.48 7.14
N ASP A 182 24.99 -18.39 7.00
CA ASP A 182 25.33 -17.85 5.68
C ASP A 182 26.34 -18.75 4.96
N ASN A 183 26.05 -19.13 3.71
CA ASN A 183 26.97 -19.89 2.85
C ASN A 183 26.72 -19.69 1.33
N PRO A 184 27.48 -18.83 0.62
CA PRO A 184 28.58 -18.01 1.15
C PRO A 184 28.05 -16.76 1.86
N SER A 185 28.87 -16.24 2.77
CA SER A 185 28.56 -15.01 3.51
C SER A 185 28.26 -13.82 2.58
N PRO A 186 27.33 -12.94 2.98
CA PRO A 186 27.05 -11.71 2.25
C PRO A 186 28.31 -10.85 2.11
N SER A 187 28.48 -10.24 0.94
CA SER A 187 29.59 -9.34 0.65
C SER A 187 29.06 -7.93 0.37
N PRO A 188 29.73 -6.86 0.84
CA PRO A 188 29.30 -5.49 0.59
C PRO A 188 29.06 -5.21 -0.90
N GLY A 189 27.90 -4.64 -1.22
CA GLY A 189 27.53 -4.26 -2.59
C GLY A 189 27.04 -5.40 -3.48
N LYS A 190 27.02 -6.65 -3.02
CA LYS A 190 26.39 -7.77 -3.73
C LYS A 190 25.00 -8.03 -3.17
N LYS A 191 23.98 -7.97 -4.03
CA LYS A 191 22.60 -8.31 -3.66
C LYS A 191 22.40 -9.82 -3.46
N ASN A 192 23.16 -10.64 -4.19
CA ASN A 192 23.10 -12.10 -4.05
C ASN A 192 24.11 -12.58 -3.01
N TYR A 193 23.65 -13.38 -2.07
CA TYR A 193 24.44 -14.14 -1.10
C TYR A 193 23.83 -15.53 -0.94
N GLY A 194 24.44 -16.40 -0.14
CA GLY A 194 23.87 -17.72 0.10
C GLY A 194 23.58 -17.99 1.55
N TYR A 195 22.68 -18.93 1.74
CA TYR A 195 22.25 -19.41 3.03
C TYR A 195 22.05 -20.92 2.97
N GLU A 196 22.36 -21.59 4.06
CA GLU A 196 22.25 -23.03 4.18
C GLU A 196 21.53 -23.40 5.47
N PHE A 197 20.57 -24.31 5.33
CA PHE A 197 19.95 -24.99 6.47
C PHE A 197 20.47 -26.42 6.57
N TRP A 198 20.80 -26.82 7.79
CA TRP A 198 21.01 -28.22 8.17
C TRP A 198 19.86 -28.67 9.05
N ILE A 199 19.36 -29.87 8.82
CA ILE A 199 18.47 -30.57 9.75
C ILE A 199 19.10 -31.90 10.12
N LYS A 200 19.18 -32.19 11.43
CA LYS A 200 19.70 -33.48 11.90
C LYS A 200 18.77 -34.60 11.46
N ILE A 201 19.35 -35.66 10.91
CA ILE A 201 18.67 -36.90 10.52
C ILE A 201 19.19 -38.08 11.33
N ASP A 202 18.44 -39.17 11.35
CA ASP A 202 18.86 -40.39 12.05
C ASP A 202 20.03 -41.06 11.28
N ASP A 203 20.95 -41.72 11.99
CA ASP A 203 22.20 -42.25 11.38
C ASP A 203 21.95 -43.28 10.27
N GLU A 204 20.84 -44.02 10.34
CA GLU A 204 20.42 -45.02 9.36
C GLU A 204 19.60 -44.42 8.21
N TYR A 205 19.33 -43.12 8.24
CA TYR A 205 18.51 -42.44 7.24
C TYR A 205 19.30 -42.20 5.95
N GLU A 206 18.80 -42.75 4.85
CA GLU A 206 19.33 -42.53 3.51
C GLU A 206 18.29 -41.86 2.62
N ASP A 207 18.71 -40.84 1.90
CA ASP A 207 17.91 -40.12 0.91
C ASP A 207 18.84 -39.72 -0.24
N HIS A 208 18.36 -39.87 -1.48
CA HIS A 208 19.14 -39.60 -2.69
C HIS A 208 18.75 -38.27 -3.36
N GLU A 209 17.73 -37.58 -2.87
CA GLU A 209 17.23 -36.32 -3.40
C GLU A 209 17.90 -35.10 -2.76
N VAL A 210 18.53 -35.28 -1.60
CA VAL A 210 19.16 -34.21 -0.82
C VAL A 210 20.60 -34.54 -0.49
N GLU A 211 21.39 -33.51 -0.26
CA GLU A 211 22.78 -33.66 0.17
C GLU A 211 22.82 -34.04 1.65
N ILE A 212 23.39 -35.21 1.96
CA ILE A 212 23.60 -35.67 3.34
C ILE A 212 25.08 -35.50 3.71
N LYS A 213 25.35 -34.97 4.90
CA LYS A 213 26.70 -34.68 5.42
C LYS A 213 26.87 -35.23 6.83
N ASP A 214 28.06 -35.76 7.12
CA ASP A 214 28.50 -36.02 8.49
C ASP A 214 29.31 -34.82 8.99
N VAL A 215 28.89 -34.25 10.11
CA VAL A 215 29.52 -33.08 10.74
C VAL A 215 30.22 -33.55 12.02
N PRO A 216 31.51 -33.26 12.21
CA PRO A 216 32.31 -33.83 13.30
C PRO A 216 32.10 -33.19 14.68
N GLY A 217 31.23 -32.18 14.80
CA GLY A 217 31.03 -31.38 16.02
C GLY A 217 31.91 -30.15 16.09
#